data_AF-A0A0B0SHK7-F1
#
_entry.id   AF-A0A0B0SHK7-F1
#
_cell.length_a   1.000
_cell.length_b   1.000
_cell.length_c   1.000
_cell.angle_alpha   90.00
_cell.angle_beta   90.00
_cell.angle_gamma   90.00
#
_symmetry.space_group_name_H-M   'P 1'
#
loop_
_entity.id
_entity.type
_entity.pdbx_description
1 polymer ?
#
loop_
_entity_poly.entity_id
_entity_poly.type
_entity_poly.pdbx_seq_one_letter_code
_entity_poly.pdbx_strand_id
1 'polypeptide(L)'
;MAELLSALAVALSWGLFALTWGRYRKRPSLHNALYSLGLLLFALGVSAELLARLLGAWTPALYRLWYLVGAMHGVTFLGLGSLALLNPRAARGLLLLLSPFILYGLHLVLSAPLDLSALPTPHAPSGKAFPEPSLTSPRLWTIPFNLLGTLLLAGVALYTTLLFWRRNPLRAQGTALIFVAALVLASTSTLNRLGVVGLEELGRALGVALLYLGVVLADRSAYAGGRA
;
A
#
# COMPACT_ATOMS: atom_id res chain seq x y z
N MET A 1 6.59 -6.76 21.67
CA MET A 1 6.72 -5.44 20.98
C MET A 1 6.35 -5.53 19.50
N ALA A 2 6.97 -6.42 18.70
CA ALA A 2 6.68 -6.55 17.25
C ALA A 2 5.21 -6.88 16.92
N GLU A 3 4.57 -7.75 17.72
CA GLU A 3 3.15 -8.08 17.58
C GLU A 3 2.24 -6.88 17.84
N LEU A 4 2.57 -6.07 18.86
CA LEU A 4 1.82 -4.85 19.18
C LEU A 4 1.90 -3.83 18.05
N LEU A 5 3.10 -3.63 17.47
CA LEU A 5 3.29 -2.76 16.31
C LEU A 5 2.50 -3.27 15.08
N SER A 6 2.49 -4.58 14.87
CA SER A 6 1.73 -5.22 13.79
C SER A 6 0.22 -5.08 14.00
N ALA A 7 -0.27 -5.30 15.22
CA ALA A 7 -1.67 -5.10 15.58
C ALA A 7 -2.11 -3.63 15.42
N LEU A 8 -1.25 -2.69 15.80
CA LEU A 8 -1.49 -1.26 15.57
C LEU A 8 -1.58 -0.95 14.08
N ALA A 9 -0.65 -1.46 13.27
CA ALA A 9 -0.67 -1.27 11.81
C ALA A 9 -1.96 -1.85 11.20
N VAL A 10 -2.39 -3.03 11.64
CA VAL A 10 -3.66 -3.65 11.21
C VAL A 10 -4.85 -2.75 11.57
N ALA A 11 -4.96 -2.32 12.84
CA ALA A 11 -6.07 -1.50 13.30
C ALA A 11 -6.16 -0.17 12.54
N LEU A 12 -5.03 0.51 12.36
CA LEU A 12 -4.97 1.77 11.61
C LEU A 12 -5.31 1.58 10.13
N SER A 13 -4.85 0.49 9.51
CA SER A 13 -5.13 0.20 8.09
C SER A 13 -6.61 -0.09 7.85
N TRP A 14 -7.23 -0.89 8.71
CA TRP A 14 -8.68 -1.15 8.65
C TRP A 14 -9.51 0.10 8.95
N GLY A 15 -9.09 0.92 9.92
CA GLY A 15 -9.71 2.21 10.20
C GLY A 15 -9.65 3.13 8.98
N LEU A 16 -8.49 3.22 8.32
CA LEU A 16 -8.31 4.03 7.13
C LEU A 16 -9.14 3.51 5.94
N PHE A 17 -9.17 2.19 5.74
CA PHE A 17 -10.07 1.57 4.77
C PHE A 17 -11.53 1.94 5.06
N ALA A 18 -12.02 1.78 6.29
CA ALA A 18 -13.38 2.11 6.66
C ALA A 18 -13.73 3.58 6.41
N LEU A 19 -12.82 4.51 6.74
CA LEU A 19 -12.98 5.94 6.45
C LEU A 19 -13.11 6.21 4.95
N THR A 20 -12.18 5.68 4.14
CA THR A 20 -12.19 5.91 2.69
C THR A 20 -13.38 5.23 2.01
N TRP A 21 -13.73 4.02 2.44
CA TRP A 21 -14.90 3.30 1.94
C TRP A 21 -16.20 4.03 2.28
N GLY A 22 -16.30 4.55 3.51
CA GLY A 22 -17.39 5.43 3.91
C GLY A 22 -17.51 6.66 3.01
N ARG A 23 -16.39 7.29 2.63
CA ARG A 23 -16.36 8.40 1.66
C ARG A 23 -16.82 7.95 0.27
N TYR A 24 -16.32 6.82 -0.23
CA TYR A 24 -16.74 6.27 -1.53
C TYR A 24 -18.25 6.03 -1.59
N ARG A 25 -18.84 5.42 -0.55
CA ARG A 25 -20.30 5.18 -0.51
C ARG A 25 -21.11 6.46 -0.53
N LYS A 26 -20.64 7.52 0.15
CA LYS A 26 -21.33 8.82 0.20
C LYS A 26 -21.14 9.64 -1.08
N ARG A 27 -19.93 9.60 -1.68
CA ARG A 27 -19.56 10.35 -2.88
C ARG A 27 -18.73 9.44 -3.81
N PRO A 28 -19.41 8.62 -4.63
CA PRO A 28 -18.73 7.71 -5.54
C PRO A 28 -17.87 8.48 -6.54
N SER A 29 -16.59 8.14 -6.58
CA SER A 29 -15.62 8.69 -7.51
C SER A 29 -14.53 7.66 -7.75
N LEU A 30 -13.84 7.76 -8.90
CA LEU A 30 -12.78 6.82 -9.24
C LEU A 30 -11.63 6.87 -8.21
N HIS A 31 -11.22 8.06 -7.77
CA HIS A 31 -10.15 8.18 -6.78
C HIS A 31 -10.56 7.56 -5.44
N ASN A 32 -11.80 7.76 -4.98
CA ASN A 32 -12.27 7.15 -3.73
C ASN A 32 -12.32 5.62 -3.85
N ALA A 33 -12.80 5.09 -4.98
CA ALA A 33 -12.81 3.65 -5.23
C ALA A 33 -11.40 3.05 -5.17
N LEU A 34 -10.45 3.67 -5.88
CA LEU A 34 -9.06 3.18 -5.97
C LEU A 34 -8.30 3.33 -4.66
N TYR A 35 -8.49 4.44 -3.92
CA TYR A 35 -7.92 4.58 -2.58
C TYR A 35 -8.49 3.53 -1.62
N SER A 36 -9.81 3.32 -1.62
CA SER A 36 -10.43 2.28 -0.78
C SER A 36 -9.93 0.89 -1.15
N LEU A 37 -9.78 0.58 -2.43
CA LEU A 37 -9.23 -0.71 -2.87
C LEU A 37 -7.77 -0.86 -2.41
N GLY A 38 -6.91 0.14 -2.66
CA GLY A 38 -5.51 0.10 -2.23
C GLY A 38 -5.35 -0.07 -0.71
N LEU A 39 -6.20 0.61 0.07
CA LEU A 39 -6.20 0.50 1.54
C LEU A 39 -6.76 -0.84 2.02
N LEU A 40 -7.76 -1.41 1.34
CA LEU A 40 -8.24 -2.76 1.62
C LEU A 40 -7.12 -3.79 1.40
N LEU A 41 -6.45 -3.72 0.24
CA LEU A 41 -5.34 -4.62 -0.09
C LEU A 41 -4.21 -4.48 0.93
N PHE A 42 -3.87 -3.24 1.31
CA PHE A 42 -2.87 -2.99 2.34
C PHE A 42 -3.29 -3.58 3.70
N ALA A 43 -4.53 -3.34 4.14
CA ALA A 43 -5.07 -3.90 5.39
C ALA A 43 -5.04 -5.44 5.40
N LEU A 44 -5.45 -6.07 4.29
CA LEU A 44 -5.37 -7.53 4.12
C LEU A 44 -3.91 -8.03 4.18
N GLY A 45 -2.98 -7.30 3.58
CA GLY A 45 -1.56 -7.65 3.59
C GLY A 45 -0.99 -7.64 5.00
N VAL A 46 -1.19 -6.55 5.75
CA VAL A 46 -0.71 -6.46 7.14
C VAL A 46 -1.43 -7.43 8.08
N SER A 47 -2.72 -7.72 7.83
CA SER A 47 -3.45 -8.76 8.56
C SER A 47 -2.90 -10.15 8.29
N ALA A 48 -2.56 -10.47 7.03
CA ALA A 48 -1.99 -11.76 6.69
C ALA A 48 -0.63 -12.00 7.36
N GLU A 49 0.21 -10.97 7.42
CA GLU A 49 1.48 -11.05 8.16
C GLU A 49 1.30 -11.21 9.67
N LEU A 50 0.38 -10.45 10.28
CA LEU A 50 0.09 -10.62 11.70
C LEU A 50 -0.40 -12.03 11.98
N LEU A 51 -1.30 -12.56 11.14
CA LEU A 51 -1.81 -13.91 11.29
C LEU A 51 -0.70 -14.96 11.16
N ALA A 52 0.19 -14.83 10.18
CA ALA A 52 1.32 -15.75 10.01
C ALA A 52 2.26 -15.75 11.23
N ARG A 53 2.47 -14.58 11.85
CA ARG A 53 3.24 -14.46 13.09
C ARG A 53 2.55 -15.13 14.27
N LEU A 54 1.25 -14.87 14.46
CA LEU A 54 0.47 -15.47 15.55
C LEU A 54 0.37 -16.99 15.43
N LEU A 55 0.28 -17.51 14.20
CA LEU A 55 0.25 -18.95 13.93
C LEU A 55 1.62 -19.62 14.03
N GLY A 56 2.70 -18.85 14.06
CA GLY A 56 4.04 -19.42 13.99
C GLY A 56 4.35 -20.10 12.64
N ALA A 57 3.62 -19.78 11.57
CA ALA A 57 3.87 -20.30 10.23
C ALA A 57 3.12 -19.53 9.14
N TRP A 58 3.65 -19.56 7.92
CA TRP A 58 2.89 -19.28 6.71
C TRP A 58 2.17 -20.53 6.22
N THR A 59 0.92 -20.37 5.76
CA THR A 59 0.28 -21.37 4.89
C THR A 59 0.40 -20.93 3.44
N PRO A 60 0.35 -21.86 2.45
CA PRO A 60 0.43 -21.50 1.03
C PRO A 60 -0.61 -20.45 0.61
N ALA A 61 -1.85 -20.60 1.06
CA ALA A 61 -2.92 -19.66 0.75
C ALA A 61 -2.68 -18.27 1.37
N LEU A 62 -2.29 -18.24 2.65
CA LEU A 62 -2.03 -16.99 3.36
C LEU A 62 -0.86 -16.22 2.75
N TYR A 63 0.21 -16.95 2.40
CA TYR A 63 1.40 -16.36 1.77
C TYR A 63 1.07 -15.80 0.38
N ARG A 64 0.35 -16.54 -0.47
CA ARG A 64 -0.08 -16.06 -1.80
C ARG A 64 -0.99 -14.84 -1.69
N LEU A 65 -1.94 -14.84 -0.74
CA LEU A 65 -2.78 -13.69 -0.46
C LEU A 65 -1.93 -12.47 -0.09
N TRP A 66 -1.06 -12.61 0.92
CA TRP A 66 -0.13 -11.56 1.34
C TRP A 66 0.70 -11.01 0.19
N TYR A 67 1.26 -11.91 -0.64
CA TYR A 67 2.12 -11.53 -1.74
C TYR A 67 1.37 -10.69 -2.78
N LEU A 68 0.16 -11.10 -3.14
CA LEU A 68 -0.66 -10.40 -4.11
C LEU A 68 -1.09 -9.02 -3.59
N VAL A 69 -1.63 -8.97 -2.38
CA VAL A 69 -2.30 -7.75 -1.88
C VAL A 69 -1.33 -6.79 -1.21
N GLY A 70 -0.41 -7.31 -0.40
CA GLY A 70 0.57 -6.54 0.34
C GLY A 70 1.82 -6.24 -0.48
N ALA A 71 2.47 -7.29 -1.01
CA ALA A 71 3.77 -7.13 -1.66
C ALA A 71 3.68 -6.59 -3.11
N MET A 72 2.57 -6.84 -3.82
CA MET A 72 2.44 -6.49 -5.24
C MET A 72 1.50 -5.30 -5.52
N HIS A 73 0.27 -5.30 -5.01
CA HIS A 73 -0.76 -4.37 -5.52
C HIS A 73 -1.25 -3.28 -4.57
N GLY A 74 -1.02 -3.34 -3.26
CA GLY A 74 -1.50 -2.33 -2.31
C GLY A 74 -1.17 -0.89 -2.74
N VAL A 75 0.13 -0.59 -2.93
CA VAL A 75 0.57 0.75 -3.36
C VAL A 75 0.21 1.07 -4.81
N THR A 76 0.07 0.06 -5.68
CA THR A 76 -0.33 0.25 -7.08
C THR A 76 -1.67 0.96 -7.16
N PHE A 77 -2.66 0.47 -6.42
CA PHE A 77 -4.00 1.07 -6.41
C PHE A 77 -4.06 2.40 -5.65
N LEU A 78 -3.24 2.58 -4.61
CA LEU A 78 -3.08 3.90 -3.98
C LEU A 78 -2.55 4.95 -4.96
N GLY A 79 -1.51 4.60 -5.73
CA GLY A 79 -0.96 5.47 -6.77
C GLY A 79 -1.95 5.78 -7.88
N LEU A 80 -2.71 4.78 -8.35
CA LEU A 80 -3.81 5.00 -9.31
C LEU A 80 -4.89 5.91 -8.74
N GLY A 81 -5.22 5.78 -7.45
CA GLY A 81 -6.13 6.68 -6.73
C GLY A 81 -5.62 8.12 -6.70
N SER A 82 -4.30 8.30 -6.48
CA SER A 82 -3.64 9.61 -6.55
C SER A 82 -3.66 10.21 -7.94
N LEU A 83 -3.39 9.43 -8.98
CA LEU A 83 -3.53 9.91 -10.36
C LEU A 83 -4.99 10.26 -10.66
N ALA A 84 -5.95 9.45 -10.20
CA ALA A 84 -7.38 9.69 -10.41
C ALA A 84 -7.88 10.94 -9.69
N LEU A 85 -7.22 11.37 -8.61
CA LEU A 85 -7.53 12.62 -7.91
C LEU A 85 -7.21 13.84 -8.80
N LEU A 86 -6.09 13.80 -9.54
CA LEU A 86 -5.68 14.89 -10.42
C LEU A 86 -6.30 14.80 -11.82
N ASN A 87 -6.32 13.59 -12.39
CA ASN A 87 -6.80 13.32 -13.74
C ASN A 87 -7.46 11.93 -13.82
N PRO A 88 -8.79 11.85 -13.62
CA PRO A 88 -9.53 10.59 -13.71
C PRO A 88 -9.39 9.87 -15.05
N ARG A 89 -9.25 10.60 -16.16
CA ARG A 89 -9.13 9.99 -17.51
C ARG A 89 -7.79 9.29 -17.67
N ALA A 90 -6.70 9.94 -17.26
CA ALA A 90 -5.37 9.34 -17.26
C ALA A 90 -5.32 8.10 -16.35
N ALA A 91 -5.93 8.16 -15.16
CA ALA A 91 -6.01 7.01 -14.27
C ALA A 91 -6.79 5.83 -14.86
N ARG A 92 -7.91 6.07 -15.56
CA ARG A 92 -8.64 5.02 -16.29
C ARG A 92 -7.79 4.39 -17.38
N GLY A 93 -7.14 5.22 -18.20
CA GLY A 93 -6.25 4.73 -19.25
C GLY A 93 -5.11 3.88 -18.69
N LEU A 94 -4.46 4.34 -17.62
CA LEU A 94 -3.40 3.60 -16.96
C LEU A 94 -3.92 2.31 -16.29
N LEU A 95 -5.09 2.32 -15.66
CA LEU A 95 -5.70 1.11 -15.10
C LEU A 95 -6.00 0.08 -16.19
N LEU A 96 -6.56 0.49 -17.33
CA LEU A 96 -6.81 -0.39 -18.47
C LEU A 96 -5.51 -0.96 -19.03
N LEU A 97 -4.47 -0.12 -19.16
CA LEU A 97 -3.14 -0.55 -19.59
C LEU A 97 -2.53 -1.58 -18.62
N LEU A 98 -2.67 -1.37 -17.30
CA LEU A 98 -2.12 -2.26 -16.27
C LEU A 98 -2.95 -3.52 -16.04
N SER A 99 -4.23 -3.54 -16.42
CA SER A 99 -5.15 -4.67 -16.20
C SER A 99 -4.60 -6.02 -16.69
N PRO A 100 -4.09 -6.18 -17.93
CA PRO A 100 -3.51 -7.46 -18.36
C PRO A 100 -2.30 -7.86 -17.50
N PHE A 101 -1.47 -6.91 -17.06
CA PHE A 101 -0.32 -7.20 -16.20
C PHE A 101 -0.72 -7.55 -14.76
N ILE A 102 -1.80 -6.95 -14.24
CA ILE A 102 -2.37 -7.30 -12.93
C ILE A 102 -2.93 -8.73 -12.97
N LEU A 103 -3.65 -9.09 -14.04
CA LEU A 103 -4.16 -10.45 -14.24
C LEU A 103 -3.01 -11.45 -14.41
N TYR A 104 -1.96 -11.07 -15.10
CA TYR A 104 -0.76 -11.89 -15.22
C TYR A 104 -0.04 -12.06 -13.88
N GLY A 105 0.11 -10.99 -13.10
CA GLY A 105 0.66 -11.04 -11.74
C GLY A 105 -0.14 -11.97 -10.83
N LEU A 106 -1.48 -11.88 -10.87
CA LEU A 106 -2.38 -12.81 -10.19
C LEU A 106 -2.13 -14.26 -10.63
N HIS A 107 -2.09 -14.51 -11.95
CA HIS A 107 -1.80 -15.85 -12.47
C HIS A 107 -0.47 -16.37 -11.93
N LEU A 108 0.62 -15.59 -12.00
CA LEU A 108 1.94 -15.98 -11.48
C LEU A 108 1.91 -16.27 -9.98
N VAL A 109 1.24 -15.41 -9.19
CA VAL A 109 1.12 -15.62 -7.74
C VAL A 109 0.26 -16.84 -7.40
N LEU A 110 -0.61 -17.32 -8.30
CA LEU A 110 -1.39 -18.54 -8.09
C LEU A 110 -0.70 -19.80 -8.61
N SER A 111 0.04 -19.71 -9.71
CA SER A 111 0.61 -20.86 -10.42
C SER A 111 2.07 -21.15 -10.09
N ALA A 112 2.85 -20.16 -9.66
CA ALA A 112 4.27 -20.34 -9.40
C ALA A 112 4.52 -21.38 -8.28
N PRO A 113 5.57 -22.21 -8.39
CA PRO A 113 5.94 -23.13 -7.32
C PRO A 113 6.30 -22.33 -6.08
N LEU A 114 5.94 -22.87 -4.91
CA LEU A 114 6.06 -22.18 -3.63
C LEU A 114 6.82 -23.06 -2.64
N ASP A 115 7.95 -22.56 -2.15
CA ASP A 115 8.78 -23.22 -1.14
C ASP A 115 8.89 -22.34 0.11
N LEU A 116 8.02 -22.62 1.08
CA LEU A 116 8.00 -21.87 2.35
C LEU A 116 9.23 -22.15 3.22
N SER A 117 9.96 -23.25 2.98
CA SER A 117 11.19 -23.56 3.72
C SER A 117 12.35 -22.63 3.36
N ALA A 118 12.27 -21.95 2.22
CA ALA A 118 13.26 -20.97 1.77
C ALA A 118 13.20 -19.62 2.53
N LEU A 119 12.24 -19.45 3.45
CA LEU A 119 12.10 -18.22 4.24
C LEU A 119 13.18 -18.16 5.35
N PRO A 120 13.93 -17.05 5.45
CA PRO A 120 15.09 -16.95 6.35
C PRO A 120 14.72 -16.95 7.84
N THR A 121 13.50 -16.53 8.17
CA THR A 121 12.83 -16.87 9.43
C THR A 121 11.41 -17.32 9.09
N PRO A 122 10.81 -18.28 9.83
CA PRO A 122 9.58 -18.92 9.39
C PRO A 122 8.37 -17.98 9.18
N HIS A 123 8.44 -16.76 9.70
CA HIS A 123 7.36 -15.76 9.66
C HIS A 123 7.75 -14.46 8.96
N ALA A 124 9.02 -14.22 8.64
CA ALA A 124 9.41 -12.95 8.04
C ALA A 124 8.82 -12.85 6.62
N PRO A 125 8.10 -11.74 6.31
CA PRO A 125 7.64 -11.48 4.96
C PRO A 125 8.85 -11.33 4.01
N SER A 126 8.96 -12.23 3.04
CA SER A 126 10.02 -12.20 2.05
C SER A 126 9.57 -12.87 0.77
N GLY A 127 10.04 -12.41 -0.38
CA GLY A 127 9.76 -13.03 -1.67
C GLY A 127 10.54 -14.32 -1.95
N LYS A 128 11.41 -14.76 -1.04
CA LYS A 128 12.27 -15.94 -1.23
C LYS A 128 11.51 -17.25 -1.39
N ALA A 129 10.25 -17.34 -0.95
CA ALA A 129 9.46 -18.55 -1.16
C ALA A 129 9.04 -18.76 -2.63
N PHE A 130 9.19 -17.74 -3.48
CA PHE A 130 9.01 -17.85 -4.92
C PHE A 130 10.35 -17.96 -5.68
N PRO A 131 10.35 -18.56 -6.89
CA PRO A 131 11.54 -18.68 -7.74
C PRO A 131 12.21 -17.35 -8.01
N GLU A 132 13.52 -17.35 -8.27
CA GLU A 132 14.29 -16.15 -8.56
C GLU A 132 13.64 -15.22 -9.62
N PRO A 133 13.87 -13.90 -9.55
CA PRO A 133 13.22 -12.93 -10.43
C PRO A 133 13.44 -13.26 -11.91
N SER A 134 12.33 -13.46 -12.60
CA SER A 134 12.24 -13.74 -14.03
C SER A 134 10.87 -13.31 -14.54
N LEU A 135 10.64 -13.28 -15.85
CA LEU A 135 9.36 -12.90 -16.43
C LEU A 135 8.19 -13.78 -15.94
N THR A 136 8.48 -15.03 -15.59
CA THR A 136 7.51 -16.02 -15.07
C THR A 136 7.55 -16.15 -13.55
N SER A 137 8.30 -15.29 -12.84
CA SER A 137 8.31 -15.24 -11.38
C SER A 137 7.54 -14.01 -10.89
N PRO A 138 6.66 -14.16 -9.88
CA PRO A 138 5.95 -13.02 -9.31
C PRO A 138 6.91 -11.99 -8.67
N ARG A 139 8.14 -12.39 -8.31
CA ARG A 139 9.14 -11.49 -7.69
C ARG A 139 9.51 -10.31 -8.59
N LEU A 140 9.71 -10.55 -9.88
CA LEU A 140 10.06 -9.49 -10.83
C LEU A 140 8.95 -8.45 -10.91
N TRP A 141 7.70 -8.90 -10.99
CA TRP A 141 6.53 -8.04 -11.20
C TRP A 141 6.21 -7.14 -10.01
N THR A 142 6.64 -7.48 -8.79
CA THR A 142 6.51 -6.55 -7.66
C THR A 142 7.27 -5.23 -7.88
N ILE A 143 8.36 -5.23 -8.65
CA ILE A 143 9.21 -4.05 -8.85
C ILE A 143 8.50 -2.95 -9.65
N PRO A 144 8.04 -3.18 -10.90
CA PRO A 144 7.39 -2.13 -11.69
C PRO A 144 6.09 -1.64 -11.04
N PHE A 145 5.30 -2.53 -10.44
CA PHE A 145 4.06 -2.17 -9.75
C PHE A 145 4.31 -1.27 -8.53
N ASN A 146 5.24 -1.64 -7.67
CA ASN A 146 5.57 -0.83 -6.51
C ASN A 146 6.21 0.50 -6.91
N LEU A 147 7.11 0.51 -7.91
CA LEU A 147 7.75 1.73 -8.38
C LEU A 147 6.71 2.72 -8.92
N LEU A 148 5.86 2.29 -9.85
CA LEU A 148 4.82 3.13 -10.42
C LEU A 148 3.82 3.59 -9.35
N GLY A 149 3.35 2.69 -8.48
CA GLY A 149 2.44 3.02 -7.39
C GLY A 149 3.01 4.06 -6.43
N THR A 150 4.28 3.88 -6.04
CA THR A 150 4.99 4.77 -5.11
C THR A 150 5.24 6.14 -5.74
N LEU A 151 5.71 6.18 -6.99
CA LEU A 151 5.95 7.43 -7.70
C LEU A 151 4.67 8.25 -7.84
N LEU A 152 3.54 7.61 -8.17
CA LEU A 152 2.26 8.31 -8.26
C LEU A 152 1.77 8.79 -6.89
N LEU A 153 1.80 7.93 -5.88
CA LEU A 153 1.34 8.27 -4.53
C LEU A 153 2.18 9.41 -3.93
N ALA A 154 3.50 9.22 -3.89
CA ALA A 154 4.44 10.20 -3.32
C ALA A 154 4.49 11.47 -4.18
N GLY A 155 4.55 11.34 -5.50
CA GLY A 155 4.62 12.47 -6.42
C GLY A 155 3.39 13.37 -6.35
N VAL A 156 2.18 12.80 -6.35
CA VAL A 156 0.94 13.58 -6.21
C VAL A 156 0.82 14.19 -4.82
N ALA A 157 1.22 13.47 -3.77
CA ALA A 157 1.23 14.01 -2.41
C ALA A 157 2.15 15.24 -2.31
N LEU A 158 3.39 15.13 -2.79
CA LEU A 158 4.36 16.23 -2.83
C LEU A 158 3.86 17.41 -3.68
N TYR A 159 3.37 17.12 -4.89
CA TYR A 159 2.78 18.14 -5.77
C TYR A 159 1.66 18.90 -5.05
N THR A 160 0.75 18.18 -4.38
CA THR A 160 -0.37 18.78 -3.66
C THR A 160 0.11 19.60 -2.45
N THR A 161 1.12 19.12 -1.73
CA THR A 161 1.75 19.86 -0.63
C THR A 161 2.28 21.21 -1.11
N LEU A 162 3.08 21.21 -2.19
CA LEU A 162 3.67 22.43 -2.75
C LEU A 162 2.61 23.39 -3.29
N LEU A 163 1.58 22.86 -3.97
CA LEU A 163 0.49 23.65 -4.55
C LEU A 163 -0.33 24.41 -3.47
N PHE A 164 -0.53 23.78 -2.31
CA PHE A 164 -1.36 24.32 -1.23
C PHE A 164 -0.58 24.90 -0.05
N TRP A 165 0.76 24.87 -0.06
CA TRP A 165 1.61 25.28 1.08
C TRP A 165 1.24 26.62 1.70
N ARG A 166 0.91 27.61 0.87
CA ARG A 166 0.47 28.95 1.33
C ARG A 166 -1.05 29.15 1.31
N ARG A 167 -1.79 28.36 0.53
CA ARG A 167 -3.23 28.59 0.27
C ARG A 167 -4.14 27.80 1.20
N ASN A 168 -3.73 26.59 1.58
CA ASN A 168 -4.44 25.74 2.52
C ASN A 168 -3.42 24.93 3.31
N PRO A 169 -2.83 25.52 4.38
CA PRO A 169 -1.79 24.88 5.17
C PRO A 169 -2.21 23.54 5.75
N LEU A 170 -3.49 23.37 6.12
CA LEU A 170 -4.00 22.12 6.67
C LEU A 170 -3.96 20.99 5.63
N ARG A 171 -4.37 21.28 4.39
CA ARG A 171 -4.24 20.33 3.27
C ARG A 171 -2.78 20.05 2.93
N ALA A 172 -1.92 21.07 2.96
CA ALA A 172 -0.51 20.92 2.69
C ALA A 172 0.16 20.01 3.73
N GLN A 173 -0.10 20.22 5.03
CA GLN A 173 0.37 19.35 6.11
C GLN A 173 -0.14 17.91 5.95
N GLY A 174 -1.42 17.73 5.66
CA GLY A 174 -2.00 16.39 5.47
C GLY A 174 -1.34 15.63 4.32
N THR A 175 -1.13 16.30 3.18
CA THR A 175 -0.45 15.70 2.02
C THR A 175 1.04 15.53 2.22
N ALA A 176 1.70 16.38 3.02
CA ALA A 176 3.10 16.20 3.40
C ALA A 176 3.28 14.94 4.24
N LEU A 177 2.37 14.68 5.18
CA LEU A 177 2.37 13.43 5.97
C LEU A 177 2.16 12.21 5.07
N ILE A 178 1.28 12.27 4.08
CA ILE A 178 1.09 11.19 3.09
C ILE A 178 2.37 10.96 2.28
N PHE A 179 3.05 12.03 1.86
CA PHE A 179 4.33 11.94 1.16
C PHE A 179 5.39 11.25 2.01
N VAL A 180 5.58 11.70 3.25
CA VAL A 180 6.55 11.09 4.19
C VAL A 180 6.16 9.64 4.48
N ALA A 181 4.88 9.33 4.66
CA ALA A 181 4.41 7.96 4.85
C ALA A 181 4.79 7.05 3.68
N ALA A 182 4.61 7.51 2.44
CA ALA A 182 4.98 6.76 1.25
C ALA A 182 6.49 6.49 1.20
N LEU A 183 7.32 7.48 1.55
CA LEU A 183 8.78 7.31 1.62
C LEU A 183 9.19 6.32 2.71
N VAL A 184 8.59 6.41 3.90
CA VAL A 184 8.86 5.47 5.00
C VAL A 184 8.52 4.04 4.56
N LEU A 185 7.31 3.80 4.05
CA LEU A 185 6.88 2.46 3.63
C LEU A 185 7.75 1.89 2.50
N ALA A 186 8.09 2.70 1.49
CA ALA A 186 8.93 2.29 0.38
C ALA A 186 10.38 1.99 0.82
N SER A 187 10.93 2.84 1.70
CA SER A 187 12.30 2.68 2.21
C SER A 187 12.40 1.44 3.09
N THR A 188 11.42 1.21 3.97
CA THR A 188 11.36 0.02 4.81
C THR A 188 11.30 -1.27 3.98
N SER A 189 10.48 -1.31 2.91
CA SER A 189 10.43 -2.45 2.00
C SER A 189 11.77 -2.69 1.28
N THR A 190 12.44 -1.61 0.86
CA THR A 190 13.74 -1.68 0.19
C THR A 190 14.84 -2.17 1.13
N LEU A 191 14.87 -1.67 2.37
CA LEU A 191 15.82 -2.09 3.39
C LEU A 191 15.68 -3.57 3.74
N ASN A 192 14.45 -4.10 3.84
CA ASN A 192 14.21 -5.53 4.03
C ASN A 192 14.80 -6.36 2.85
N ARG A 193 14.64 -5.88 1.61
CA ARG A 193 15.25 -6.53 0.42
C ARG A 193 16.78 -6.51 0.44
N LEU A 194 17.38 -5.50 1.07
CA LEU A 194 18.84 -5.38 1.25
C LEU A 194 19.37 -6.14 2.48
N GLY A 195 18.51 -6.85 3.22
CA GLY A 195 18.91 -7.66 4.37
C GLY A 195 18.97 -6.91 5.70
N VAL A 196 18.47 -5.68 5.78
CA VAL A 196 18.31 -4.96 7.06
C VAL A 196 17.03 -5.45 7.75
N VAL A 197 17.21 -6.32 8.74
CA VAL A 197 16.12 -6.98 9.48
C VAL A 197 15.75 -6.18 10.73
N GLY A 198 14.47 -6.16 11.12
CA GLY A 198 14.00 -5.61 12.40
C GLY A 198 13.49 -4.16 12.37
N LEU A 199 13.63 -3.46 11.24
CA LEU A 199 13.02 -2.14 11.04
C LEU A 199 11.63 -2.21 10.38
N GLU A 200 11.20 -3.39 9.95
CA GLU A 200 10.02 -3.52 9.11
C GLU A 200 8.72 -3.21 9.86
N GLU A 201 8.57 -3.76 11.06
CA GLU A 201 7.39 -3.59 11.89
C GLU A 201 7.25 -2.14 12.35
N LEU A 202 8.38 -1.54 12.79
CA LEU A 202 8.42 -0.16 13.22
C LEU A 202 8.14 0.79 12.05
N GLY A 203 8.84 0.59 10.92
CA GLY A 203 8.66 1.41 9.72
C GLY A 203 7.24 1.32 9.19
N ARG A 204 6.62 0.13 9.23
CA ARG A 204 5.24 -0.04 8.80
C ARG A 204 4.24 0.60 9.75
N ALA A 205 4.38 0.40 11.06
CA ALA A 205 3.51 1.03 12.04
C ALA A 205 3.58 2.57 11.95
N LEU A 206 4.80 3.12 11.84
CA LEU A 206 5.03 4.56 11.66
C LEU A 206 4.45 5.05 10.33
N GLY A 207 4.74 4.37 9.22
CA GLY A 207 4.27 4.74 7.90
C GLY A 207 2.75 4.78 7.81
N VAL A 208 2.07 3.78 8.37
CA VAL A 208 0.60 3.73 8.41
C VAL A 208 0.02 4.80 9.33
N ALA A 209 0.64 5.05 10.49
CA ALA A 209 0.21 6.13 11.38
C ALA A 209 0.30 7.51 10.70
N LEU A 210 1.41 7.78 10.01
CA LEU A 210 1.60 9.01 9.23
C LEU A 210 0.57 9.10 8.09
N LEU A 211 0.31 8.00 7.38
CA LEU A 211 -0.68 7.94 6.31
C LEU A 211 -2.09 8.24 6.86
N TYR A 212 -2.45 7.61 7.99
CA TYR A 212 -3.73 7.82 8.66
C TYR A 212 -3.93 9.28 9.07
N LEU A 213 -2.94 9.85 9.76
CA LEU A 213 -2.96 11.26 10.19
C LEU A 213 -3.04 12.20 8.99
N GLY A 214 -2.26 11.92 7.94
CA GLY A 214 -2.24 12.71 6.72
C GLY A 214 -3.60 12.74 6.01
N VAL A 215 -4.26 11.59 5.88
CA VAL A 215 -5.61 11.49 5.30
C VAL A 215 -6.64 12.22 6.15
N VAL A 216 -6.66 12.02 7.46
CA VAL A 216 -7.61 12.69 8.36
C VAL A 216 -7.44 14.21 8.32
N LEU A 217 -6.18 14.70 8.30
CA LEU A 217 -5.89 16.13 8.25
C LEU A 217 -6.27 16.75 6.90
N ALA A 218 -5.96 16.06 5.80
CA ALA A 218 -6.36 16.47 4.46
C ALA A 218 -7.89 16.52 4.33
N ASP A 219 -8.62 15.57 4.92
CA ASP A 219 -10.09 15.55 4.90
C ASP A 219 -10.70 16.70 5.69
N ARG A 220 -10.17 17.02 6.88
CA ARG A 220 -10.61 18.19 7.66
C ARG A 220 -10.50 19.49 6.88
N SER A 221 -9.50 19.62 6.01
CA SER A 221 -9.34 20.80 5.13
C SER A 221 -10.49 20.98 4.14
N ALA A 222 -11.16 19.89 3.72
CA ALA A 222 -12.30 19.96 2.81
C ALA A 222 -13.55 20.48 3.53
N TYR A 223 -13.75 20.08 4.79
CA TYR A 223 -14.87 20.53 5.61
C TYR A 223 -14.71 21.97 6.11
N ALA A 224 -13.49 22.39 6.47
CA ALA A 224 -13.19 23.75 6.90
C ALA A 224 -13.35 24.80 5.77
N GLY A 225 -13.32 24.37 4.50
CA GLY A 225 -13.46 25.23 3.33
C GLY A 225 -14.90 25.44 2.83
N GLY A 226 -15.93 24.95 3.53
CA GLY A 226 -17.33 25.26 3.22
C GLY A 226 -17.89 24.67 1.92
N ARG A 227 -17.36 23.54 1.43
CA ARG A 227 -17.98 22.79 0.31
C ARG A 227 -18.37 21.37 0.76
N ALA A 228 -19.60 21.29 1.27
CA ALA A 228 -20.36 20.04 1.40
C ALA A 228 -20.80 19.52 0.03
#